data_AF-A0A938E4T9-F1
#
_entry.id   AF-A0A938E4T9-F1
#
_cell.length_a   1.000
_cell.length_b   1.000
_cell.length_c   1.000
_cell.angle_alpha   90.00
_cell.angle_beta   90.00
_cell.angle_gamma   90.00
#
_symmetry.space_group_name_H-M   'P 1'
#
loop_
_entity.id
_entity.type
_entity.pdbx_description
1 polymer ?
#
loop_
_entity_poly.entity_id
_entity_poly.type
_entity_poly.pdbx_seq_one_letter_code
_entity_poly.pdbx_strand_id
1 'polypeptide(L)'
;MSAVDRVEEHRSGDWSDVIARHAARRPTAQKLTVQLRACEAAALAFCRLLERWNRGDAVPATPGQRVAALRHAADRIETALAGLETPLGRFLLELEPATAEGRSWYGGPGAGELVEWKPVLDRAGVPVCPNRVAATYLELAILVRALQNLSDAERLDAAPDASSLWAGLFDLRDTLLGSTVNDLRALAA
;
A
#
# COMPACT_ATOMS: atom_id res chain seq x y z
N MET A 1 22.85 -30.24 -6.26
CA MET A 1 21.81 -29.40 -5.63
C MET A 1 22.45 -28.05 -5.35
N SER A 2 22.32 -27.10 -6.29
CA SER A 2 23.08 -25.85 -6.28
C SER A 2 22.29 -24.74 -5.62
N ALA A 3 22.96 -23.77 -5.00
CA ALA A 3 22.39 -22.65 -4.25
C ALA A 3 21.56 -21.63 -5.08
N VAL A 4 21.21 -22.00 -6.31
CA VAL A 4 20.43 -21.19 -7.27
C VAL A 4 18.95 -21.62 -7.29
N ASP A 5 18.60 -22.79 -6.75
CA ASP A 5 17.21 -23.27 -6.64
C ASP A 5 16.43 -22.66 -5.45
N ARG A 6 16.90 -21.54 -4.88
CA ARG A 6 16.26 -20.83 -3.77
C ARG A 6 15.79 -19.42 -4.16
N VAL A 7 15.55 -19.19 -5.44
CA VAL A 7 14.86 -17.99 -5.93
C VAL A 7 13.39 -18.34 -6.03
N GLU A 8 12.63 -17.79 -5.08
CA GLU A 8 11.17 -17.59 -5.13
C GLU A 8 10.37 -18.76 -5.68
N GLU A 9 9.80 -19.55 -4.77
CA GLU A 9 8.57 -20.30 -5.05
C GLU A 9 7.51 -19.28 -5.49
N HIS A 10 7.47 -19.01 -6.79
CA HIS A 10 6.47 -18.22 -7.46
C HIS A 10 5.16 -18.97 -7.29
N ARG A 11 4.43 -18.66 -6.22
CA ARG A 11 3.07 -19.13 -6.04
C ARG A 11 2.24 -18.48 -7.13
N SER A 12 2.07 -19.19 -8.24
CA SER A 12 1.09 -18.86 -9.27
C SER A 12 -0.22 -18.46 -8.58
N GLY A 13 -0.73 -17.27 -8.91
CA GLY A 13 -1.88 -16.68 -8.22
C GLY A 13 -1.52 -15.52 -7.27
N ASP A 14 -0.43 -14.78 -7.54
CA ASP A 14 -0.06 -13.56 -6.82
C ASP A 14 -0.29 -12.31 -7.70
N TRP A 15 -0.52 -11.15 -7.08
CA TRP A 15 -0.70 -9.90 -7.83
C TRP A 15 0.51 -9.54 -8.71
N SER A 16 1.70 -10.03 -8.35
CA SER A 16 2.92 -9.82 -9.14
C SER A 16 2.86 -10.51 -10.52
N ASP A 17 2.07 -11.57 -10.66
CA ASP A 17 1.84 -12.28 -11.92
C ASP A 17 1.06 -11.39 -12.90
N VAL A 18 0.08 -10.65 -12.38
CA VAL A 18 -0.71 -9.66 -13.14
C VAL A 18 0.22 -8.56 -13.66
N ILE A 19 1.07 -7.98 -12.80
CA ILE A 19 2.04 -6.96 -13.19
C ILE A 19 3.00 -7.49 -14.27
N ALA A 20 3.50 -8.72 -14.12
CA ALA A 20 4.41 -9.33 -15.08
C ALA A 20 3.75 -9.58 -16.44
N ARG A 21 2.48 -10.01 -16.46
CA ARG A 21 1.71 -10.27 -17.69
C ARG A 21 1.47 -9.00 -18.51
N HIS A 22 1.23 -7.88 -17.82
CA HIS A 22 0.92 -6.59 -18.46
C HIS A 22 2.15 -5.73 -18.78
N ALA A 23 3.33 -6.11 -18.32
CA ALA A 23 4.53 -5.33 -18.56
C ALA A 23 5.05 -5.47 -19.99
N ALA A 24 5.25 -4.33 -20.66
CA ALA A 24 6.01 -4.31 -21.92
C ALA A 24 7.47 -4.76 -21.73
N ARG A 25 8.05 -4.53 -20.55
CA ARG A 25 9.45 -4.87 -20.24
C ARG A 25 9.57 -5.58 -18.89
N ARG A 26 10.19 -6.77 -18.88
CA ARG A 26 10.46 -7.55 -17.65
C ARG A 26 11.19 -6.75 -16.55
N PRO A 27 12.23 -5.93 -16.85
CA PRO A 27 12.89 -5.14 -15.82
C PRO A 27 11.98 -4.10 -15.15
N THR A 28 10.98 -3.57 -15.87
CA THR A 28 10.00 -2.63 -15.32
C THR A 28 9.09 -3.34 -14.33
N ALA A 29 8.53 -4.50 -14.71
CA ALA A 29 7.73 -5.34 -13.81
C ALA A 29 8.48 -5.73 -12.54
N GLN A 30 9.74 -6.17 -12.66
CA GLN A 30 10.55 -6.58 -11.52
C GLN A 30 10.77 -5.43 -10.53
N LYS A 31 11.16 -4.24 -11.04
CA LYS A 31 11.37 -3.06 -10.20
C LYS A 31 10.07 -2.63 -9.52
N LEU A 32 8.96 -2.59 -10.26
CA LEU A 32 7.66 -2.23 -9.70
C LEU A 32 7.22 -3.23 -8.62
N THR A 33 7.37 -4.52 -8.87
CA THR A 33 7.01 -5.58 -7.91
C THR A 33 7.79 -5.43 -6.61
N VAL A 34 9.11 -5.21 -6.67
CA VAL A 34 9.93 -5.01 -5.48
C VAL A 34 9.45 -3.80 -4.67
N GLN A 35 9.14 -2.68 -5.33
CA GLN A 35 8.68 -1.48 -4.63
C GLN A 35 7.27 -1.61 -4.06
N LEU A 36 6.34 -2.22 -4.80
CA LEU A 36 4.99 -2.50 -4.30
C LEU A 36 5.01 -3.45 -3.10
N ARG A 37 5.87 -4.50 -3.11
CA ARG A 37 6.06 -5.35 -1.92
C ARG A 37 6.61 -4.58 -0.72
N ALA A 38 7.54 -3.66 -0.95
CA ALA A 38 8.06 -2.80 0.13
C ALA A 38 6.96 -1.90 0.70
N CYS A 39 6.14 -1.30 -0.16
CA CYS A 39 4.98 -0.49 0.23
C CYS A 39 3.94 -1.32 1.00
N GLU A 40 3.58 -2.51 0.49
CA GLU A 40 2.63 -3.43 1.12
C GLU A 40 3.08 -3.82 2.54
N ALA A 41 4.35 -4.23 2.69
CA ALA A 41 4.90 -4.62 3.98
C ALA A 41 4.92 -3.45 4.98
N ALA A 42 5.28 -2.24 4.53
CA ALA A 42 5.31 -1.05 5.37
C ALA A 42 3.89 -0.58 5.74
N ALA A 43 2.95 -0.60 4.79
CA ALA A 43 1.54 -0.26 4.99
C ALA A 43 0.88 -1.22 5.99
N LEU A 44 1.08 -2.53 5.83
CA LEU A 44 0.60 -3.54 6.78
C LEU A 44 1.15 -3.32 8.19
N ALA A 45 2.43 -2.97 8.33
CA ALA A 45 3.02 -2.68 9.63
C ALA A 45 2.39 -1.44 10.28
N PHE A 46 2.16 -0.38 9.51
CA PHE A 46 1.50 0.84 9.96
C PHE A 46 0.04 0.59 10.37
N CYS A 47 -0.76 -0.05 9.51
CA CYS A 47 -2.16 -0.37 9.79
C CYS A 47 -2.30 -1.27 11.02
N ARG A 48 -1.49 -2.33 11.13
CA ARG A 48 -1.52 -3.24 12.28
C ARG A 48 -1.16 -2.54 13.59
N LEU A 49 -0.23 -1.57 13.57
CA LEU A 49 0.08 -0.77 14.76
C LEU A 49 -1.16 -0.02 15.27
N LEU A 50 -1.86 0.66 14.37
CA LEU A 50 -3.06 1.44 14.71
C LEU A 50 -4.23 0.54 15.11
N GLU A 51 -4.45 -0.56 14.40
CA GLU A 51 -5.50 -1.53 14.72
C GLU A 51 -5.30 -2.17 16.09
N ARG A 52 -4.05 -2.41 16.51
CA ARG A 52 -3.74 -2.91 17.86
C ARG A 52 -4.22 -1.91 18.91
N TRP A 53 -3.92 -0.63 18.74
CA TRP A 53 -4.38 0.41 19.65
C TRP A 53 -5.91 0.58 19.61
N ASN A 54 -6.53 0.41 18.44
CA ASN A 54 -7.98 0.39 18.30
C ASN A 54 -8.62 -0.73 19.14
N ARG A 55 -8.00 -1.92 19.14
CA ARG A 55 -8.37 -3.07 19.99
C ARG A 55 -8.01 -2.89 21.48
N GLY A 56 -7.38 -1.79 21.86
CA GLY A 56 -6.98 -1.49 23.24
C GLY A 56 -5.64 -2.11 23.67
N ASP A 57 -4.86 -2.65 22.74
CA ASP A 57 -3.51 -3.15 23.04
C ASP A 57 -2.58 -1.98 23.38
N ALA A 58 -1.97 -2.02 24.56
CA ALA A 58 -1.14 -0.95 25.09
C ALA A 58 0.35 -1.11 24.71
N VAL A 59 0.69 -1.89 23.69
CA VAL A 59 2.08 -2.06 23.22
C VAL A 59 2.40 -1.08 22.07
N PRO A 60 3.58 -0.42 22.10
CA PRO A 60 4.55 -0.36 23.20
C PRO A 60 4.01 0.26 24.50
N ALA A 61 4.55 -0.16 25.65
CA ALA A 61 3.96 0.07 26.98
C ALA A 61 3.76 1.54 27.35
N THR A 62 4.68 2.43 26.94
CA THR A 62 4.61 3.85 27.31
C THR A 62 4.10 4.72 26.14
N PRO A 63 3.44 5.86 26.43
CA PRO A 63 3.03 6.82 25.41
C PRO A 63 4.18 7.27 24.51
N GLY A 64 5.36 7.56 25.09
CA GLY A 64 6.54 7.98 24.32
C GLY A 64 7.04 6.90 23.37
N GLN A 65 6.99 5.61 23.77
CA GLN A 65 7.34 4.51 22.88
C GLN A 65 6.31 4.33 21.75
N ARG A 66 5.02 4.57 22.02
CA ARG A 66 3.97 4.54 20.99
C ARG A 66 4.15 5.66 19.96
N VAL A 67 4.50 6.87 20.40
CA VAL A 67 4.86 7.98 19.49
C VAL A 67 6.06 7.60 18.63
N ALA A 68 7.12 7.04 19.22
CA ALA A 68 8.30 6.60 18.46
C ALA A 68 7.96 5.48 17.46
N ALA A 69 7.10 4.53 17.84
CA ALA A 69 6.64 3.47 16.95
C ALA A 69 5.83 4.00 15.77
N LEU A 70 4.92 4.97 16.00
CA LEU A 70 4.17 5.61 14.92
C LEU A 70 5.09 6.37 13.97
N ARG A 71 6.01 7.18 14.50
CA ARG A 71 6.99 7.92 13.70
C ARG A 71 7.82 6.99 12.83
N HIS A 72 8.34 5.91 13.41
CA HIS A 72 9.12 4.93 12.67
C HIS A 72 8.29 4.22 11.59
N ALA A 73 7.04 3.86 11.90
CA ALA A 73 6.15 3.27 10.91
C ALA A 73 5.85 4.23 9.76
N ALA A 74 5.61 5.52 10.06
CA ALA A 74 5.35 6.57 9.09
C ALA A 74 6.57 6.85 8.19
N ASP A 75 7.76 6.96 8.77
CA ASP A 75 9.04 7.15 8.06
C ASP A 75 9.32 5.98 7.10
N ARG A 76 9.08 4.74 7.55
CA ARG A 76 9.29 3.54 6.72
C ARG A 76 8.37 3.48 5.50
N ILE A 77 7.08 3.79 5.65
CA ILE A 77 6.15 3.80 4.51
C ILE A 77 6.40 4.99 3.60
N GLU A 78 6.76 6.17 4.13
CA GLU A 78 7.17 7.31 3.31
C GLU A 78 8.37 6.95 2.42
N THR A 79 9.40 6.31 3.00
CA THR A 79 10.57 5.83 2.25
C THR A 79 10.18 4.83 1.16
N ALA A 80 9.25 3.90 1.45
CA ALA A 80 8.78 2.93 0.46
C ALA A 80 8.00 3.61 -0.68
N LEU A 81 7.12 4.57 -0.38
CA LEU A 81 6.37 5.34 -1.37
C LEU A 81 7.28 6.21 -2.24
N ALA A 82 8.33 6.82 -1.67
CA ALA A 82 9.33 7.55 -2.43
C ALA A 82 10.05 6.64 -3.46
N GLY A 83 10.28 5.37 -3.11
CA GLY A 83 10.84 4.37 -4.01
C GLY A 83 9.88 3.92 -5.14
N LEU A 84 8.57 4.11 -4.96
CA LEU A 84 7.53 3.66 -5.89
C LEU A 84 7.34 4.60 -7.09
N GLU A 85 7.56 5.91 -6.92
CA GLU A 85 7.20 6.95 -7.89
C GLU A 85 7.71 6.66 -9.30
N THR A 86 9.02 6.46 -9.44
CA THR A 86 9.66 6.23 -10.74
C THR A 86 9.21 4.92 -11.41
N PRO A 87 9.30 3.74 -10.76
CA PRO A 87 8.88 2.49 -11.41
C PRO A 87 7.39 2.43 -11.73
N LEU A 88 6.53 3.00 -10.88
CA LEU A 88 5.09 3.08 -11.14
C LEU A 88 4.78 4.01 -12.33
N GLY A 89 5.39 5.21 -12.36
CA GLY A 89 5.26 6.12 -13.48
C GLY A 89 5.71 5.49 -14.80
N ARG A 90 6.83 4.74 -14.78
CA ARG A 90 7.31 4.04 -15.97
C ARG A 90 6.36 2.93 -16.42
N PHE A 91 5.88 2.12 -15.50
CA PHE A 91 4.95 1.03 -15.82
C PHE A 91 3.64 1.57 -16.41
N LEU A 92 3.07 2.63 -15.83
CA LEU A 92 1.84 3.26 -16.34
C LEU A 92 1.98 3.81 -17.77
N LEU A 93 3.17 4.31 -18.14
CA LEU A 93 3.45 4.74 -19.51
C LEU A 93 3.60 3.55 -20.48
N GLU A 94 4.16 2.43 -20.01
CA GLU A 94 4.36 1.22 -20.81
C GLU A 94 3.08 0.40 -21.02
N LEU A 95 2.10 0.55 -20.14
CA LEU A 95 0.86 -0.22 -20.16
C LEU A 95 -0.05 0.13 -21.37
N GLU A 96 0.14 1.32 -21.97
CA GLU A 96 -0.53 1.79 -23.20
C GLU A 96 -2.01 1.35 -23.33
N PRO A 97 -2.90 1.75 -22.41
CA PRO A 97 -4.27 1.27 -22.42
C PRO A 97 -5.01 1.79 -23.66
N ALA A 98 -5.88 0.95 -24.23
CA ALA A 98 -6.69 1.32 -25.39
C ALA A 98 -7.66 2.48 -25.09
N THR A 99 -8.04 2.65 -23.83
CA THR A 99 -8.91 3.71 -23.33
C THR A 99 -8.49 4.17 -21.93
N ALA A 100 -8.67 5.46 -21.62
CA ALA A 100 -8.43 6.00 -20.28
C ALA A 100 -9.61 5.77 -19.31
N GLU A 101 -10.71 5.17 -19.78
CA GLU A 101 -11.99 5.01 -19.05
C GLU A 101 -12.14 3.64 -18.36
N GLY A 102 -11.04 3.01 -17.94
CA GLY A 102 -11.10 1.80 -17.12
C GLY A 102 -11.71 2.08 -15.75
N ARG A 103 -12.44 1.11 -15.19
CA ARG A 103 -12.85 1.16 -13.77
C ARG A 103 -11.76 0.54 -12.91
N SER A 104 -11.40 1.20 -11.81
CA SER A 104 -10.51 0.64 -10.79
C SER A 104 -11.03 -0.70 -10.28
N TRP A 105 -10.14 -1.69 -10.14
CA TRP A 105 -10.47 -3.05 -9.71
C TRP A 105 -10.74 -3.17 -8.20
N TYR A 106 -10.37 -2.17 -7.40
CA TYR A 106 -10.49 -2.23 -5.94
C TYR A 106 -11.68 -1.43 -5.38
N GLY A 107 -12.33 -0.61 -6.20
CA GLY A 107 -13.52 0.16 -5.82
C GLY A 107 -13.27 1.20 -4.73
N GLY A 108 -14.36 1.78 -4.21
CA GLY A 108 -14.30 2.78 -3.14
C GLY A 108 -13.96 2.21 -1.75
N PRO A 109 -13.81 3.08 -0.75
CA PRO A 109 -13.51 2.66 0.61
C PRO A 109 -14.64 1.85 1.26
N GLY A 110 -14.27 0.84 2.04
CA GLY A 110 -15.20 0.01 2.82
C GLY A 110 -15.43 0.55 4.24
N ALA A 111 -16.50 0.10 4.89
CA ALA A 111 -16.83 0.53 6.27
C ALA A 111 -15.72 0.23 7.29
N GLY A 112 -14.93 -0.82 7.08
CA GLY A 112 -13.79 -1.16 7.93
C GLY A 112 -12.59 -0.21 7.81
N GLU A 113 -12.54 0.63 6.79
CA GLU A 113 -11.47 1.61 6.57
C GLU A 113 -11.80 2.99 7.17
N LEU A 114 -13.08 3.21 7.51
CA LEU A 114 -13.58 4.45 8.10
C LEU A 114 -13.60 4.33 9.63
N VAL A 115 -12.50 4.73 10.26
CA VAL A 115 -12.32 4.64 11.72
C VAL A 115 -12.24 6.04 12.34
N GLU A 116 -12.93 6.24 13.46
CA GLU A 116 -12.78 7.44 14.29
C GLU A 116 -11.51 7.31 15.17
N TRP A 117 -10.42 7.94 14.74
CA TRP A 117 -9.11 7.76 15.39
C TRP A 117 -8.88 8.56 16.66
N LYS A 118 -9.61 9.67 16.88
CA LYS A 118 -9.37 10.54 18.03
C LYS A 118 -9.48 9.79 19.38
N PRO A 119 -10.56 9.04 19.66
CA PRO A 119 -10.65 8.27 20.91
C PRO A 119 -9.56 7.22 21.08
N VAL A 120 -9.07 6.65 19.98
CA VAL A 120 -7.99 5.65 19.99
C VAL A 120 -6.65 6.30 20.33
N LEU A 121 -6.34 7.44 19.70
CA LEU A 121 -5.10 8.18 19.91
C LEU A 121 -5.04 8.79 21.31
N ASP A 122 -6.16 9.33 21.81
CA ASP A 122 -6.28 9.87 23.17
C ASP A 122 -5.99 8.78 24.22
N ARG A 123 -6.60 7.60 24.04
CA ARG A 123 -6.36 6.43 24.92
C ARG A 123 -4.92 5.92 24.82
N ALA A 124 -4.34 5.92 23.62
CA ALA A 124 -2.95 5.55 23.41
C ALA A 124 -1.97 6.62 23.93
N GLY A 125 -2.43 7.84 24.25
CA GLY A 125 -1.55 8.94 24.64
C GLY A 125 -0.61 9.37 23.51
N VAL A 126 -1.06 9.29 22.25
CA VAL A 126 -0.28 9.65 21.06
C VAL A 126 -0.81 10.99 20.52
N PRO A 127 -0.10 12.12 20.77
CA PRO A 127 -0.60 13.46 20.48
C PRO A 127 -0.32 13.86 19.01
N VAL A 128 -0.94 13.15 18.06
CA VAL A 128 -0.87 13.46 16.63
C VAL A 128 -2.23 13.91 16.09
N CYS A 129 -2.24 14.57 14.93
CA CYS A 129 -3.49 15.01 14.32
C CYS A 129 -4.35 13.80 13.87
N PRO A 130 -5.55 13.58 14.45
CA PRO A 130 -6.37 12.41 14.13
C PRO A 130 -6.79 12.35 12.66
N ASN A 131 -6.98 13.52 12.02
CA ASN A 131 -7.36 13.59 10.61
C ASN A 131 -6.26 13.09 9.69
N ARG A 132 -4.99 13.37 10.02
CA ARG A 132 -3.84 12.83 9.26
C ARG A 132 -3.72 11.33 9.41
N VAL A 133 -3.94 10.81 10.62
CA VAL A 133 -3.97 9.37 10.87
C VAL A 133 -5.11 8.71 10.10
N ALA A 134 -6.30 9.33 10.09
CA ALA A 134 -7.46 8.84 9.34
C ALA A 134 -7.18 8.75 7.84
N ALA A 135 -6.71 9.85 7.23
CA ALA A 135 -6.39 9.91 5.81
C ALA A 135 -5.29 8.91 5.45
N THR A 136 -4.18 8.90 6.20
CA THR A 136 -3.07 7.98 5.96
C THR A 136 -3.50 6.52 6.10
N TYR A 137 -4.23 6.17 7.17
CA TYR A 137 -4.71 4.80 7.37
C TYR A 137 -5.61 4.35 6.23
N LEU A 138 -6.55 5.21 5.79
CA LEU A 138 -7.47 4.92 4.70
C LEU A 138 -6.73 4.56 3.42
N GLU A 139 -5.81 5.43 2.97
CA GLU A 139 -5.09 5.24 1.71
C GLU A 139 -4.16 4.02 1.76
N LEU A 140 -3.51 3.76 2.90
CA LEU A 140 -2.67 2.57 3.08
C LEU A 140 -3.49 1.28 3.16
N ALA A 141 -4.66 1.31 3.78
CA ALA A 141 -5.58 0.16 3.79
C ALA A 141 -6.12 -0.14 2.38
N ILE A 142 -6.44 0.90 1.61
CA ILE A 142 -6.84 0.78 0.20
C ILE A 142 -5.71 0.18 -0.63
N LEU A 143 -4.46 0.62 -0.47
CA LEU A 143 -3.30 0.04 -1.15
C LEU A 143 -3.19 -1.47 -0.88
N VAL A 144 -3.22 -1.87 0.40
CA VAL A 144 -3.13 -3.29 0.79
C VAL A 144 -4.29 -4.09 0.21
N ARG A 145 -5.51 -3.56 0.29
CA ARG A 145 -6.71 -4.20 -0.29
C ARG A 145 -6.62 -4.29 -1.81
N ALA A 146 -6.09 -3.28 -2.49
CA ALA A 146 -5.94 -3.29 -3.94
C ALA A 146 -4.99 -4.41 -4.40
N LEU A 147 -3.86 -4.61 -3.72
CA LEU A 147 -2.93 -5.69 -4.01
C LEU A 147 -3.51 -7.08 -3.68
N GLN A 148 -4.23 -7.19 -2.55
CA GLN A 148 -4.95 -8.42 -2.20
C GLN A 148 -6.00 -8.76 -3.26
N ASN A 149 -6.80 -7.78 -3.71
CA ASN A 149 -7.83 -7.96 -4.72
C ASN A 149 -7.23 -8.36 -6.09
N LEU A 150 -6.04 -7.86 -6.46
CA LEU A 150 -5.35 -8.34 -7.67
C LEU A 150 -4.97 -9.82 -7.54
N SER A 151 -4.47 -10.23 -6.36
CA SER A 151 -4.11 -11.63 -6.11
C SER A 151 -5.34 -12.53 -6.18
N ASP A 152 -6.45 -12.09 -5.58
CA ASP A 152 -7.71 -12.85 -5.59
C ASP A 152 -8.31 -12.91 -7.00
N ALA A 153 -8.27 -11.83 -7.76
CA ALA A 153 -8.70 -11.79 -9.16
C ALA A 153 -7.86 -12.75 -10.03
N GLU A 154 -6.55 -12.77 -9.84
CA GLU A 154 -5.65 -13.68 -10.55
C GLU A 154 -5.97 -15.15 -10.25
N ARG A 155 -6.21 -15.50 -8.98
CA ARG A 155 -6.60 -16.88 -8.59
C ARG A 155 -7.95 -17.31 -9.14
N LEU A 156 -8.84 -16.36 -9.39
CA LEU A 156 -10.19 -16.59 -9.91
C LEU A 156 -10.27 -16.48 -11.44
N ASP A 157 -9.14 -16.32 -12.13
CA ASP A 157 -9.07 -16.08 -13.58
C ASP A 157 -9.92 -14.87 -14.02
N ALA A 158 -9.92 -13.84 -13.18
CA ALA A 158 -10.71 -12.61 -13.33
C ALA A 158 -9.81 -11.35 -13.24
N ALA A 159 -8.52 -11.48 -13.57
CA ALA A 159 -7.56 -10.39 -13.54
C ALA A 159 -8.03 -9.21 -14.42
N PRO A 160 -7.79 -7.95 -13.99
CA PRO A 160 -8.21 -6.79 -14.77
C PRO A 160 -7.49 -6.72 -16.12
N ASP A 161 -8.15 -6.16 -17.13
CA ASP A 161 -7.49 -5.81 -18.37
C ASP A 161 -6.51 -4.63 -18.20
N ALA A 162 -5.79 -4.29 -19.26
CA ALA A 162 -4.80 -3.22 -19.22
C ALA A 162 -5.41 -1.85 -18.88
N SER A 163 -6.64 -1.56 -19.34
CA SER A 163 -7.32 -0.28 -19.05
C SER A 163 -7.74 -0.18 -17.58
N SER A 164 -8.30 -1.24 -17.01
CA SER A 164 -8.67 -1.31 -15.59
C SER A 164 -7.45 -1.31 -14.66
N LEU A 165 -6.40 -2.04 -15.03
CA LEU A 165 -5.12 -2.02 -14.30
C LEU A 165 -4.47 -0.63 -14.34
N TRP A 166 -4.51 0.04 -15.49
CA TRP A 166 -4.00 1.40 -15.61
C TRP A 166 -4.77 2.35 -14.70
N ALA A 167 -6.10 2.31 -14.74
CA ALA A 167 -6.97 3.21 -13.97
C ALA A 167 -6.69 3.10 -12.47
N GLY A 168 -6.72 1.90 -11.90
CA GLY A 168 -6.49 1.76 -10.46
C GLY A 168 -5.04 2.03 -10.03
N LEU A 169 -4.03 1.73 -10.85
CA LEU A 169 -2.64 2.05 -10.52
C LEU A 169 -2.38 3.57 -10.61
N PHE A 170 -3.04 4.26 -11.53
CA PHE A 170 -3.00 5.71 -11.63
C PHE A 170 -3.66 6.36 -10.42
N ASP A 171 -4.86 5.90 -10.05
CA ASP A 171 -5.58 6.40 -8.87
C ASP A 171 -4.76 6.22 -7.59
N LEU A 172 -4.19 5.03 -7.35
CA LEU A 172 -3.29 4.77 -6.22
C LEU A 172 -2.07 5.70 -6.24
N ARG A 173 -1.49 5.95 -7.42
CA ARG A 173 -0.34 6.86 -7.54
C ARG A 173 -0.72 8.28 -7.09
N ASP A 174 -1.86 8.77 -7.56
CA ASP A 174 -2.31 10.15 -7.31
C ASP A 174 -2.59 10.38 -5.81
N THR A 175 -3.27 9.43 -5.14
CA THR A 175 -3.56 9.56 -3.71
C THR A 175 -2.35 9.31 -2.82
N LEU A 176 -1.56 8.26 -3.09
CA LEU A 176 -0.41 7.89 -2.26
C LEU A 176 0.74 8.90 -2.38
N LEU A 177 1.09 9.30 -3.61
CA LEU A 177 2.22 10.20 -3.83
C LEU A 177 1.83 11.69 -3.72
N GLY A 178 0.54 11.99 -3.64
CA GLY A 178 0.00 13.33 -3.37
C GLY A 178 -0.06 13.65 -1.87
N SER A 179 -1.25 13.63 -1.29
CA SER A 179 -1.50 14.06 0.09
C SER A 179 -0.93 13.10 1.14
N THR A 180 -0.97 11.79 0.90
CA THR A 180 -0.58 10.76 1.88
C THR A 180 0.88 10.92 2.31
N VAL A 181 1.80 11.11 1.36
CA VAL A 181 3.23 11.34 1.67
C VAL A 181 3.44 12.57 2.55
N ASN A 182 2.68 13.65 2.33
CA ASN A 182 2.80 14.85 3.17
C ASN A 182 2.30 14.62 4.59
N ASP A 183 1.21 13.87 4.75
CA ASP A 183 0.72 13.50 6.08
C ASP A 183 1.68 12.54 6.79
N LEU A 184 2.27 11.58 6.08
CA LEU A 184 3.30 10.69 6.60
C LEU A 184 4.53 11.43 7.09
N ARG A 185 5.05 12.39 6.33
CA ARG A 185 6.17 13.26 6.75
C ARG A 185 5.84 14.01 8.03
N ALA A 186 4.61 14.49 8.15
CA ALA A 186 4.20 15.20 9.35
C ALA A 186 3.93 14.28 10.55
N LEU A 187 3.58 13.01 10.33
CA LEU A 187 3.49 11.99 11.37
C LEU A 187 4.86 11.48 11.82
N ALA A 188 5.88 11.56 10.95
CA ALA A 188 7.26 11.17 11.24
C ALA A 188 8.04 12.25 12.04
N ALA A 189 7.66 13.52 11.91
CA ALA A 189 8.25 14.67 12.62
C ALA A 189 7.98 14.66 14.14
#